data_AF-B7IPU2-F1
#
_entry.id   AF-B7IPU2-F1
#
_cell.length_a   1.000
_cell.length_b   1.000
_cell.length_c   1.000
_cell.angle_alpha   90.00
_cell.angle_beta   90.00
_cell.angle_gamma   90.00
#
_symmetry.space_group_name_H-M   'P 1'
#
loop_
_entity.id
_entity.type
_entity.pdbx_description
1 polymer ?
#
loop_
_entity_poly.entity_id
_entity_poly.type
_entity_poly.pdbx_seq_one_letter_code
_entity_poly.pdbx_strand_id
1 'polypeptide(L)' 'MEEMKTFARQKNANAIVGIDVDYEVVREGMLMVAVSGTAVRI' A
#
# COMPACT_ATOMS: atom_id res chain seq x y z
N MET A 1 -2.02 2.69 -5.13
CA MET A 1 -2.14 3.55 -3.93
C MET A 1 -3.58 3.91 -3.56
N GLU A 2 -4.47 4.21 -4.51
CA GLU A 2 -5.88 4.55 -4.18
C GLU A 2 -6.63 3.42 -3.45
N GLU A 3 -6.33 2.17 -3.80
CA GLU A 3 -6.87 0.99 -3.12
C GLU A 3 -6.44 0.93 -1.65
N MET A 4 -5.14 1.12 -1.36
CA MET A 4 -4.60 1.18 0.00
C MET A 4 -5.25 2.30 0.85
N LYS A 5 -5.48 3.48 0.27
CA LYS A 5 -6.18 4.58 0.94
C LYS A 5 -7.62 4.24 1.26
N THR A 6 -8.31 3.55 0.34
CA THR A 6 -9.70 3.10 0.52
C THR A 6 -9.79 2.11 1.68
N PHE A 7 -8.89 1.13 1.75
CA PHE A 7 -8.81 0.20 2.87
C PHE A 7 -8.50 0.89 4.20
N ALA A 8 -7.57 1.84 4.23
CA ALA A 8 -7.26 2.60 5.44
C ALA A 8 -8.48 3.40 5.93
N ARG A 9 -9.22 4.04 5.01
CA ARG A 9 -10.46 4.76 5.33
C ARG A 9 -11.54 3.84 5.87
N GLN A 10 -11.73 2.65 5.28
CA GLN A 10 -12.67 1.64 5.79
C GLN A 10 -12.31 1.18 7.22
N LYS A 11 -11.02 1.17 7.56
CA LYS A 11 -10.52 0.88 8.91
C LYS A 11 -10.54 2.07 9.87
N ASN A 12 -11.19 3.18 9.50
CA ASN A 12 -11.21 4.43 10.28
C ASN A 12 -9.83 5.01 10.61
N ALA A 13 -8.82 4.71 9.79
CA ALA A 13 -7.51 5.35 9.89
C ALA A 13 -7.53 6.74 9.22
N ASN A 14 -6.81 7.70 9.80
CA ASN A 14 -6.67 9.06 9.27
C ASN A 14 -5.29 9.32 8.64
N ALA A 15 -4.34 8.40 8.82
CA ALA A 15 -3.03 8.44 8.17
C ALA A 15 -2.51 7.03 7.85
N ILE A 16 -1.57 6.94 6.90
CA ILE A 16 -0.79 5.74 6.62
C ILE A 16 0.68 6.13 6.78
N VAL A 17 1.39 5.44 7.66
CA VAL A 17 2.79 5.72 7.99
C VAL A 17 3.68 4.53 7.65
N GLY A 18 4.97 4.80 7.43
CA GLY A 18 5.94 3.78 7.04
C GLY A 18 5.56 3.10 5.72
N ILE A 19 5.28 3.91 4.69
CA ILE A 19 4.94 3.40 3.37
C ILE A 19 6.21 2.85 2.72
N ASP A 20 6.14 1.62 2.24
CA ASP A 20 7.19 0.98 1.46
C ASP A 20 6.67 0.55 0.08
N VAL A 21 7.55 0.57 -0.91
CA VAL A 21 7.20 0.28 -2.31
C VAL A 21 8.19 -0.73 -2.87
N ASP A 22 7.69 -1.94 -3.10
CA ASP A 22 8.47 -3.05 -3.62
C ASP A 22 8.18 -3.27 -5.11
N TYR A 23 9.23 -3.51 -5.87
CA TYR A 23 9.18 -3.84 -7.29
C TYR A 23 9.74 -5.24 -7.48
N GLU A 24 8.89 -6.17 -7.92
CA GLU A 24 9.29 -7.55 -8.15
C GLU A 24 8.96 -7.99 -9.58
N VAL A 25 9.90 -8.69 -10.21
CA VAL A 25 9.67 -9.29 -11.52
C VAL A 25 9.02 -10.65 -11.30
N VAL A 26 7.72 -10.74 -11.59
CA VAL A 26 6.95 -11.97 -11.32
C VAL A 26 7.12 -13.00 -12.45
N ARG A 27 7.25 -12.52 -13.70
CA ARG A 27 7.53 -13.33 -14.90
C ARG A 27 8.23 -12.45 -15.93
N GLU A 28 8.81 -13.05 -16.99
CA GLU A 28 9.40 -12.30 -18.10
C GLU A 28 8.41 -11.25 -18.64
N GLY A 29 8.79 -9.98 -18.54
CA GLY A 29 8.00 -8.83 -19.02
C GLY A 29 6.91 -8.33 -18.08
N MET A 30 6.68 -8.96 -16.92
CA MET A 30 5.70 -8.49 -15.93
C MET A 30 6.38 -8.02 -14.65
N LEU A 31 6.17 -6.74 -14.33
CA LEU A 31 6.61 -6.12 -13.08
C LEU A 31 5.41 -5.95 -12.15
N MET A 32 5.50 -6.55 -10.97
CA MET A 32 4.56 -6.31 -9.88
C MET A 32 5.07 -5.16 -9.03
N VAL A 33 4.16 -4.26 -8.68
CA VAL A 33 4.43 -3.17 -7.74
C VAL A 33 3.54 -3.40 -6.53
N ALA A 34 4.15 -3.69 -5.39
CA ALA A 34 3.47 -3.83 -4.12
C ALA A 34 3.72 -2.58 -3.29
N VAL A 35 2.67 -2.09 -2.62
CA VAL A 35 2.78 -0.95 -1.69
C VAL A 35 2.27 -1.42 -0.34
N SER A 36 3.11 -1.29 0.67
CA SER A 36 2.78 -1.67 2.06
C SER A 36 2.87 -0.45 2.98
N GLY A 37 2.23 -0.52 4.14
CA GLY A 37 2.24 0.57 5.12
C GLY A 37 1.31 0.31 6.31
N THR A 38 1.47 1.10 7.36
CA THR A 38 0.67 0.97 8.59
C THR A 38 -0.42 2.04 8.64
N ALA A 39 -1.67 1.60 8.65
CA ALA A 39 -2.82 2.50 8.83
C ALA A 39 -2.97 2.86 10.31
N VAL A 40 -2.91 4.15 10.63
CA VAL A 40 -2.98 4.67 12.01
C VAL A 40 -4.10 5.68 12.16
N ARG A 41 -4.61 5.78 13.40
CA ARG A 41 -5.53 6.84 13.81
C ARG A 41 -4.86 7.65 14.91
N ILE A 42 -4.60 8.92 14.60
CA ILE A 42 -4.19 9.93 15.60
C ILE A 42 -5.40 10.63 16.21
#